data_AF-A0A7V0XGK5-F1
#
_entry.id   AF-A0A7V0XGK5-F1
#
_cell.length_a   1.000
_cell.length_b   1.000
_cell.length_c   1.000
_cell.angle_alpha   90.00
_cell.angle_beta   90.00
_cell.angle_gamma   90.00
#
_symmetry.space_group_name_H-M   'P 1'
#
loop_
_entity.id
_entity.type
_entity.pdbx_description
1 polymer ?
#
loop_
_entity_poly.entity_id
_entity_poly.type
_entity_poly.pdbx_seq_one_letter_code
_entity_poly.pdbx_strand_id
1 'polypeptide(L)'
;MNQKQKKSRFERLYVQLAELLEKSPDSQSAMASISAVLFHKISDWSWVGFYRLVGDLLYIGPYQGPVACQVLPAGSGVCQLAVTELKSIIVPNVHAFPGHIPCDSRTNSELVVPVIKDGTVLSVIDLDSRQFNTFDEIDAEFIEKIAAFPILRD
;
A
#
# COMPACT_ATOMS: atom_id res chain seq x y z
N MET A 1 -10.99 7.37 -15.68
CA MET A 1 -12.02 6.33 -15.46
C MET A 1 -13.08 6.89 -14.53
N ASN A 2 -14.38 6.62 -14.70
CA ASN A 2 -15.37 7.12 -13.75
C ASN A 2 -15.41 6.26 -12.46
N GLN A 3 -15.98 6.79 -11.37
CA GLN A 3 -16.00 6.12 -10.06
C GLN A 3 -16.65 4.72 -10.10
N LYS A 4 -17.71 4.53 -10.89
CA LYS A 4 -18.38 3.22 -11.04
C LYS A 4 -17.47 2.19 -11.70
N GLN A 5 -16.76 2.58 -12.76
CA GLN A 5 -15.81 1.72 -13.46
C GLN A 5 -14.61 1.37 -12.58
N LYS A 6 -14.14 2.32 -11.76
CA LYS A 6 -13.06 2.13 -10.79
C LYS A 6 -13.44 1.09 -9.75
N LYS A 7 -14.58 1.29 -9.08
CA LYS A 7 -15.13 0.33 -8.12
C LYS A 7 -15.27 -1.07 -8.71
N SER A 8 -15.88 -1.18 -9.89
CA SER A 8 -16.05 -2.47 -10.57
C SER A 8 -14.71 -3.15 -10.93
N ARG A 9 -13.66 -2.37 -11.24
CA ARG A 9 -12.31 -2.91 -11.47
C ARG A 9 -11.75 -3.49 -10.17
N PHE A 10 -11.83 -2.75 -9.07
CA PHE A 10 -11.35 -3.23 -7.78
C PHE A 10 -12.12 -4.44 -7.27
N GLU A 11 -13.45 -4.51 -7.46
CA GLU A 11 -14.25 -5.70 -7.12
C GLU A 11 -13.71 -6.96 -7.81
N ARG A 12 -13.37 -6.87 -9.10
CA ARG A 12 -12.75 -7.99 -9.83
C ARG A 12 -11.35 -8.34 -9.32
N LEU A 13 -10.53 -7.32 -9.02
CA LEU A 13 -9.18 -7.55 -8.49
C LEU A 13 -9.22 -8.19 -7.10
N TYR A 14 -10.15 -7.77 -6.25
CA TYR A 14 -10.33 -8.35 -4.92
C TYR A 14 -10.68 -9.84 -5.00
N VAL A 15 -11.65 -10.21 -5.85
CA VAL A 15 -12.01 -11.63 -6.06
C VAL A 15 -10.82 -12.43 -6.60
N GLN A 16 -10.13 -11.89 -7.62
CA GLN A 16 -8.94 -12.54 -8.18
C GLN A 16 -7.85 -12.78 -7.12
N LEU A 17 -7.60 -11.80 -6.26
CA LEU A 17 -6.61 -11.92 -5.18
C LEU A 17 -7.06 -12.94 -4.15
N ALA A 18 -8.33 -12.90 -3.69
CA ALA A 18 -8.84 -13.87 -2.72
C ALA A 18 -8.62 -15.31 -3.19
N GLU A 19 -9.00 -15.63 -4.44
CA GLU A 19 -8.80 -16.97 -5.02
C GLU A 19 -7.32 -17.35 -5.21
N LEU A 20 -6.46 -16.38 -5.51
CA LEU A 20 -5.03 -16.62 -5.70
C LEU A 20 -4.34 -16.92 -4.37
N LEU A 21 -4.68 -16.17 -3.32
CA LEU A 21 -4.02 -16.23 -2.02
C LEU A 21 -4.37 -17.50 -1.24
N GLU A 22 -5.52 -18.12 -1.49
CA GLU A 22 -5.88 -19.43 -0.91
C GLU A 22 -4.91 -20.56 -1.29
N LYS A 23 -4.09 -20.37 -2.34
CA LYS A 23 -3.19 -21.41 -2.86
C LYS A 23 -1.87 -21.52 -2.10
N SER A 24 -1.56 -20.55 -1.23
CA SER A 24 -0.30 -20.52 -0.47
C SER A 24 -0.53 -20.03 0.96
N PRO A 25 -0.02 -20.75 1.98
CA PRO A 25 -0.06 -20.28 3.36
C PRO A 25 1.11 -19.33 3.71
N ASP A 26 1.90 -18.88 2.73
CA ASP A 26 3.06 -18.03 2.93
C ASP A 26 2.74 -16.55 2.69
N SER A 27 2.92 -15.71 3.73
CA SER A 27 2.61 -14.29 3.69
C SER A 27 3.53 -13.51 2.74
N GLN A 28 4.78 -13.94 2.55
CA GLN A 28 5.70 -13.29 1.61
C GLN A 28 5.24 -13.51 0.15
N SER A 29 4.83 -14.73 -0.18
CA SER A 29 4.22 -15.08 -1.47
C SER A 29 2.94 -14.28 -1.71
N ALA A 30 2.13 -14.07 -0.66
CA ALA A 30 0.93 -13.24 -0.73
C ALA A 30 1.25 -11.78 -1.03
N MET A 31 2.15 -11.16 -0.27
CA MET A 31 2.61 -9.78 -0.49
C MET A 31 3.15 -9.61 -1.92
N ALA A 32 4.04 -10.51 -2.37
CA ALA A 32 4.61 -10.46 -3.71
C ALA A 32 3.54 -10.54 -4.82
N SER A 33 2.56 -11.44 -4.65
CA SER A 33 1.48 -11.63 -5.61
C SER A 33 0.52 -10.45 -5.66
N ILE A 34 0.18 -9.88 -4.50
CA ILE A 34 -0.66 -8.68 -4.40
C ILE A 34 0.02 -7.51 -5.11
N SER A 35 1.30 -7.25 -4.81
CA SER A 35 2.06 -6.16 -5.45
C SER A 35 2.10 -6.34 -6.98
N ALA A 36 2.37 -7.55 -7.46
CA ALA A 36 2.40 -7.86 -8.89
C ALA A 36 1.04 -7.64 -9.57
N VAL A 37 -0.03 -8.19 -9.02
CA VAL A 37 -1.37 -8.07 -9.60
C VAL A 37 -1.82 -6.60 -9.64
N LEU A 38 -1.66 -5.88 -8.54
CA LEU A 38 -2.08 -4.48 -8.44
C LEU A 38 -1.30 -3.59 -9.41
N PHE A 39 0.04 -3.67 -9.39
CA PHE A 39 0.91 -2.87 -10.24
C PHE A 39 0.63 -3.08 -11.74
N HIS A 40 0.45 -4.33 -12.17
CA HIS A 40 0.21 -4.62 -13.59
C HIS A 40 -1.23 -4.39 -14.05
N LYS A 41 -2.21 -4.26 -13.15
CA LYS A 41 -3.62 -4.06 -13.50
C LYS A 41 -4.08 -2.60 -13.33
N ILE A 42 -3.28 -1.76 -12.68
CA ILE A 42 -3.60 -0.35 -12.46
C ILE A 42 -2.47 0.51 -13.05
N SER A 43 -2.73 1.11 -14.20
CA SER A 43 -1.74 1.83 -15.02
C SER A 43 -1.19 3.12 -14.40
N ASP A 44 -1.93 3.70 -13.46
CA ASP A 44 -1.63 5.02 -12.93
C ASP A 44 -0.70 4.96 -11.70
N TRP A 45 -0.36 3.75 -11.24
CA TRP A 45 0.50 3.51 -10.09
C TRP A 45 1.94 3.32 -10.54
N SER A 46 2.88 4.02 -9.89
CA SER A 46 4.31 3.95 -10.19
C SER A 46 5.11 3.09 -9.22
N TRP A 47 4.55 2.82 -8.05
CA TRP A 47 5.10 1.89 -7.06
C TRP A 47 3.96 1.26 -6.26
N VAL A 48 4.09 -0.02 -5.94
CA VAL A 48 3.14 -0.78 -5.12
C VAL A 48 3.93 -1.77 -4.29
N GLY A 49 3.76 -1.77 -2.98
CA GLY A 49 4.53 -2.68 -2.15
C GLY A 49 4.16 -2.66 -0.68
N PHE A 50 4.99 -3.34 0.09
CA PHE A 50 4.83 -3.47 1.52
C PHE A 50 6.06 -2.93 2.23
N TYR A 51 5.85 -2.30 3.38
CA TYR A 51 6.88 -2.15 4.41
C TYR A 51 6.43 -2.85 5.68
N ARG A 52 7.27 -3.70 6.26
CA ARG A 52 6.99 -4.48 7.45
C ARG A 52 7.49 -3.75 8.68
N LEU A 53 6.65 -3.65 9.71
CA LEU A 53 7.01 -3.01 10.96
C LEU A 53 7.79 -4.01 11.83
N VAL A 54 9.00 -3.65 12.24
CA VAL A 54 9.85 -4.43 13.15
C VAL A 54 10.42 -3.49 14.19
N GLY A 55 9.88 -3.59 15.43
CA GLY A 55 10.03 -2.53 16.42
C GLY A 55 9.35 -1.26 15.91
N ASP A 56 10.07 -0.15 15.89
CA ASP A 56 9.55 1.15 15.39
C ASP A 56 9.97 1.45 13.95
N LEU A 57 10.69 0.52 13.30
CA LEU A 57 11.25 0.69 11.97
C LEU A 57 10.44 -0.08 10.93
N LEU A 58 10.33 0.51 9.75
CA LEU A 58 9.67 -0.09 8.59
C LEU A 58 10.72 -0.62 7.63
N TYR A 59 10.76 -1.94 7.43
CA TYR A 59 11.68 -2.62 6.52
C TYR A 59 10.96 -2.97 5.23
N ILE A 60 11.60 -2.73 4.09
CA ILE A 60 10.98 -3.04 2.79
C ILE A 60 10.62 -4.53 2.68
N GLY A 61 9.39 -4.79 2.25
CA GLY A 61 8.87 -6.11 1.89
C GLY A 61 8.82 -6.28 0.37
N PRO A 62 8.05 -7.25 -0.15
CA PRO A 62 7.83 -7.39 -1.58
C PRO A 62 7.17 -6.14 -2.19
N TYR A 63 7.63 -5.74 -3.38
CA TYR A 63 7.12 -4.58 -4.09
C TYR A 63 7.27 -4.71 -5.61
N GLN A 64 6.64 -3.80 -6.34
CA GLN A 64 6.80 -3.57 -7.77
C GLN A 64 7.04 -2.08 -8.01
N GLY A 65 8.05 -1.77 -8.83
CA GLY A 65 8.46 -0.40 -9.13
C GLY A 65 9.97 -0.23 -9.07
N PRO A 66 10.45 1.03 -9.17
CA PRO A 66 11.86 1.36 -8.97
C PRO A 66 12.39 0.94 -7.59
N VAL A 67 13.72 0.88 -7.44
CA VAL A 67 14.36 0.65 -6.14
C VAL A 67 13.89 1.69 -5.12
N ALA A 68 13.45 1.21 -3.96
CA ALA A 68 12.98 2.03 -2.85
C ALA A 68 13.91 1.93 -1.64
N CYS A 69 13.69 2.81 -0.66
CA CYS A 69 14.39 2.84 0.62
C CYS A 69 14.31 1.48 1.33
N GLN A 70 15.44 0.93 1.79
CA GLN A 70 15.44 -0.39 2.45
C GLN A 70 14.84 -0.35 3.87
N VAL A 71 14.99 0.79 4.55
CA VAL A 71 14.49 1.03 5.91
C VAL A 71 13.94 2.45 5.98
N LEU A 72 12.74 2.61 6.52
CA LEU A 72 12.18 3.90 6.89
C LEU A 72 12.26 4.08 8.42
N PRO A 73 12.82 5.21 8.90
CA PRO A 73 12.97 5.47 10.33
C PRO A 73 11.61 5.71 11.00
N ALA A 74 11.58 5.56 12.33
CA ALA A 74 10.41 5.90 13.15
C ALA A 74 10.05 7.39 13.07
N GLY A 75 8.75 7.69 13.21
CA GLY A 75 8.27 9.05 13.49
C GLY A 75 8.22 10.04 12.32
N SER A 76 8.53 9.62 11.10
CA SER A 76 8.53 10.51 9.93
C SER A 76 8.04 9.84 8.65
N GLY A 77 7.39 10.61 7.78
CA GLY A 77 6.87 10.14 6.50
C GLY A 77 5.44 9.60 6.57
N VAL A 78 4.82 9.47 5.40
CA VAL A 78 3.42 9.05 5.24
C VAL A 78 3.21 7.63 5.78
N CYS A 79 4.15 6.73 5.48
CA CYS A 79 4.15 5.36 6.00
C CYS A 79 4.09 5.29 7.54
N GLN A 80 4.90 6.09 8.23
CA GLN A 80 4.88 6.11 9.70
C GLN A 80 3.65 6.82 10.29
N LEU A 81 3.08 7.79 9.56
CA LEU A 81 1.82 8.39 9.96
C LEU A 81 0.70 7.35 9.96
N ALA A 82 0.64 6.49 8.92
CA ALA A 82 -0.33 5.40 8.86
C ALA A 82 -0.15 4.39 10.01
N VAL A 83 1.10 4.09 10.39
CA VAL A 83 1.41 3.25 11.57
C VAL A 83 0.88 3.90 12.85
N THR A 84 1.18 5.19 13.05
CA THR A 84 0.85 5.90 14.30
C THR A 84 -0.64 6.15 14.45
N GLU A 85 -1.34 6.48 13.36
CA GLU A 85 -2.76 6.80 13.39
C GLU A 85 -3.67 5.58 13.23
N LEU A 86 -3.12 4.38 12.99
CA LEU A 86 -3.87 3.14 12.76
C LEU A 86 -4.93 3.27 11.66
N LYS A 87 -4.67 4.11 10.66
CA LYS A 87 -5.62 4.40 9.58
C LYS A 87 -4.91 4.66 8.26
N SER A 88 -5.66 4.53 7.17
CA SER A 88 -5.19 4.85 5.83
C SER A 88 -4.92 6.34 5.67
N ILE A 89 -3.86 6.68 4.95
CA ILE A 89 -3.44 8.06 4.69
C ILE A 89 -3.41 8.29 3.18
N ILE A 90 -4.26 9.20 2.69
CA ILE A 90 -4.27 9.66 1.30
C ILE A 90 -3.53 11.00 1.24
N VAL A 91 -2.48 11.07 0.41
CA VAL A 91 -1.70 12.29 0.19
C VAL A 91 -1.81 12.72 -1.28
N PRO A 92 -2.63 13.74 -1.61
CA PRO A 92 -2.84 14.16 -2.99
C PRO A 92 -1.62 14.88 -3.59
N ASN A 93 -0.76 15.44 -2.74
CA ASN A 93 0.51 16.07 -3.11
C ASN A 93 1.57 15.82 -2.03
N VAL A 94 2.52 14.90 -2.27
CA VAL A 94 3.56 14.56 -1.30
C VAL A 94 4.51 15.72 -1.00
N HIS A 95 4.70 16.65 -1.95
CA HIS A 95 5.55 17.83 -1.75
C HIS A 95 4.95 18.85 -0.79
N ALA A 96 3.64 18.77 -0.53
CA ALA A 96 2.93 19.59 0.45
C ALA A 96 2.80 18.91 1.82
N PHE A 97 3.23 17.65 1.96
CA PHE A 97 3.11 16.88 3.18
C PHE A 97 4.22 17.26 4.18
N PRO A 98 3.89 17.75 5.40
CA PRO A 98 4.89 18.12 6.39
C PRO A 98 5.76 16.93 6.81
N GLY A 99 7.08 17.08 6.75
CA GLY A 99 8.00 16.00 7.12
C GLY A 99 8.11 14.88 6.08
N HIS A 100 7.74 15.14 4.82
CA HIS A 100 7.98 14.22 3.72
C HIS A 100 9.48 13.91 3.57
N ILE A 101 9.83 12.63 3.60
CA ILE A 101 11.15 12.11 3.26
C ILE A 101 11.03 11.50 1.85
N PRO A 102 11.42 12.22 0.79
CA PRO A 102 11.29 11.69 -0.56
C PRO A 102 12.22 10.49 -0.75
N CYS A 103 11.63 9.30 -0.91
CA CYS A 103 12.34 8.08 -1.32
C CYS A 103 12.45 7.95 -2.85
N ASP A 104 11.41 8.35 -3.60
CA ASP A 104 11.45 8.55 -5.06
C ASP A 104 11.01 9.99 -5.38
N SER A 105 11.90 10.78 -5.99
CA SER A 105 11.62 12.18 -6.35
C SER A 105 10.53 12.33 -7.42
N ARG A 106 10.07 11.24 -8.02
CA ARG A 106 9.03 11.22 -9.06
C ARG A 106 7.64 10.97 -8.48
N THR A 107 7.53 10.56 -7.21
CA THR A 107 6.24 10.41 -6.53
C THR A 107 5.62 11.79 -6.33
N ASN A 108 4.35 11.92 -6.69
CA ASN A 108 3.56 13.14 -6.59
C ASN A 108 2.32 12.96 -5.71
N SER A 109 1.73 11.77 -5.66
CA SER A 109 0.70 11.40 -4.67
C SER A 109 0.97 10.01 -4.12
N GLU A 110 0.51 9.75 -2.90
CA GLU A 110 0.76 8.51 -2.16
C GLU A 110 -0.52 8.08 -1.42
N LEU A 111 -0.74 6.76 -1.32
CA LEU A 111 -1.74 6.14 -0.45
C LEU A 111 -1.06 5.04 0.37
N VAL A 112 -1.11 5.18 1.69
CA VAL A 112 -0.63 4.16 2.62
C VAL A 112 -1.80 3.56 3.39
N VAL A 113 -1.87 2.24 3.46
CA VAL A 113 -2.89 1.49 4.20
C VAL A 113 -2.23 0.54 5.21
N PRO A 114 -2.52 0.64 6.51
CA PRO A 114 -1.94 -0.26 7.51
C PRO A 114 -2.60 -1.65 7.48
N VAL A 115 -1.77 -2.69 7.59
CA VAL A 115 -2.18 -4.07 7.87
C VAL A 115 -2.20 -4.25 9.38
N ILE A 116 -3.41 -4.36 9.94
CA ILE A 116 -3.64 -4.36 11.39
C ILE A 116 -4.06 -5.75 11.87
N LYS A 117 -3.47 -6.20 12.98
CA LYS A 117 -3.91 -7.35 13.79
C LYS A 117 -3.97 -6.95 15.25
N ASP A 118 -5.10 -7.22 15.90
CA ASP A 118 -5.30 -6.99 17.34
C ASP A 118 -4.88 -5.59 17.81
N GLY A 119 -5.19 -4.56 17.00
CA GLY A 119 -4.86 -3.17 17.29
C GLY A 119 -3.40 -2.76 17.04
N THR A 120 -2.58 -3.66 16.49
CA THR A 120 -1.17 -3.43 16.16
C THR A 120 -0.95 -3.48 14.66
N VAL A 121 -0.13 -2.56 14.12
CA VAL A 121 0.28 -2.58 12.72
C VAL A 121 1.41 -3.59 12.54
N LEU A 122 1.26 -4.51 11.59
CA LEU A 122 2.30 -5.49 11.23
C LEU A 122 3.12 -5.05 10.01
N SER A 123 2.45 -4.38 9.08
CA SER A 123 3.03 -3.81 7.88
C SER A 123 2.13 -2.70 7.35
N VAL A 124 2.61 -1.96 6.36
CA VAL A 124 1.80 -1.04 5.56
C VAL A 124 1.85 -1.46 4.10
N ILE A 125 0.74 -1.31 3.39
CA ILE A 125 0.68 -1.31 1.92
C ILE A 125 0.90 0.13 1.48
N ASP A 126 1.91 0.35 0.66
CA ASP A 126 2.29 1.67 0.17
C ASP A 126 2.15 1.71 -1.36
N LEU A 127 1.56 2.80 -1.85
CA LEU A 127 1.14 3.01 -3.24
C LEU A 127 1.54 4.42 -3.67
N ASP A 128 2.37 4.51 -4.71
CA ASP A 128 2.79 5.78 -5.28
C ASP A 128 2.19 6.02 -6.66
N SER A 129 2.04 7.30 -7.00
CA SER A 129 1.84 7.73 -8.37
C SER A 129 2.70 8.94 -8.73
N ARG A 130 3.09 8.99 -10.01
CA ARG A 130 3.69 10.18 -10.64
C ARG A 130 2.67 11.27 -10.98
N GLN A 131 1.37 11.01 -10.80
CA GLN A 131 0.33 12.01 -10.97
C GLN A 131 -0.09 12.55 -9.60
N PHE A 132 -0.49 13.82 -9.55
CA PHE A 132 -1.10 14.39 -8.34
C PHE A 132 -2.52 13.87 -8.19
N ASN A 133 -2.99 13.78 -6.94
CA ASN A 133 -4.38 13.44 -6.61
C ASN A 133 -4.88 12.16 -7.31
N THR A 134 -4.01 11.15 -7.39
CA THR A 134 -4.32 9.86 -8.04
C THR A 134 -5.28 9.03 -7.20
N PHE A 135 -5.06 9.06 -5.89
CA PHE A 135 -5.77 8.23 -4.94
C PHE A 135 -6.99 8.94 -4.36
N ASP A 136 -8.07 8.20 -4.18
CA ASP A 136 -9.28 8.63 -3.50
C ASP A 136 -9.80 7.55 -2.54
N GLU A 137 -10.94 7.84 -1.91
CA GLU A 137 -11.59 6.94 -0.95
C GLU A 137 -11.93 5.55 -1.52
N ILE A 138 -12.14 5.42 -2.84
CA ILE A 138 -12.37 4.09 -3.44
C ILE A 138 -11.07 3.28 -3.42
N ASP A 139 -9.92 3.89 -3.70
CA ASP A 139 -8.65 3.17 -3.58
C ASP A 139 -8.43 2.73 -2.13
N ALA A 140 -8.60 3.64 -1.17
CA ALA A 140 -8.43 3.34 0.25
C ALA A 140 -9.35 2.20 0.69
N GLU A 141 -10.66 2.28 0.40
CA GLU A 141 -11.65 1.25 0.77
C GLU A 141 -11.25 -0.15 0.27
N PHE A 142 -10.80 -0.26 -0.99
CA PHE A 142 -10.45 -1.58 -1.55
C PHE A 142 -9.09 -2.09 -1.10
N ILE A 143 -8.14 -1.20 -0.88
CA ILE A 143 -6.82 -1.59 -0.38
C ILE A 143 -6.91 -1.97 1.09
N GLU A 144 -7.79 -1.34 1.89
CA GLU A 144 -8.14 -1.78 3.24
C GLU A 144 -8.74 -3.19 3.26
N LYS A 145 -9.63 -3.51 2.30
CA LYS A 145 -10.16 -4.87 2.16
C LYS A 145 -9.06 -5.88 1.83
N ILE A 146 -8.09 -5.51 0.99
CA ILE A 146 -6.94 -6.37 0.65
C ILE A 146 -6.01 -6.53 1.86
N ALA A 147 -5.70 -5.44 2.57
CA ALA A 147 -4.96 -5.44 3.83
C ALA A 147 -5.66 -6.27 4.92
N ALA A 148 -6.95 -6.55 4.74
CA ALA A 148 -7.73 -7.38 5.64
C ALA A 148 -7.67 -8.88 5.39
N PHE A 149 -6.97 -9.33 4.34
CA PHE A 149 -6.79 -10.77 4.13
C PHE A 149 -6.05 -11.42 5.31
N PRO A 150 -6.56 -12.55 5.85
CA PRO A 150 -5.95 -13.22 7.00
C PRO A 150 -4.46 -13.53 6.80
N ILE A 151 -4.07 -13.94 5.59
CA ILE A 151 -2.69 -14.30 5.24
C ILE A 151 -1.67 -13.15 5.40
N LEU A 152 -2.12 -11.90 5.41
CA LEU A 152 -1.25 -10.73 5.64
C LEU A 152 -1.11 -10.39 7.13
N ARG A 153 -1.96 -10.98 7.97
CA ARG A 153 -2.06 -10.70 9.39
C ARG A 153 -1.41 -11.78 10.24
N ASP A 154 -0.84 -12.81 9.64
CA ASP A 154 -0.18 -13.91 10.36
C ASP A 154 1.32 -13.67 10.54
#